data_AF-A0A7X5U6Y1-F1
#
_entry.id   AF-A0A7X5U6Y1-F1
#
_cell.length_a   1.000
_cell.length_b   1.000
_cell.length_c   1.000
_cell.angle_alpha   90.00
_cell.angle_beta   90.00
_cell.angle_gamma   90.00
#
_symmetry.space_group_name_H-M   'P 1'
#
loop_
_entity.id
_entity.type
_entity.pdbx_description
1 polymer ?
#
loop_
_entity_poly.entity_id
_entity_poly.type
_entity_poly.pdbx_seq_one_letter_code
_entity_poly.pdbx_strand_id
1 'polypeptide(L)'
;MPGATANAYAQAYAREHDGKVLTEREWDSFGVDLMKRDYVARSERFRSGETQLALNLPARDIQKAHDDSFNNIQIDPNAWTPRKLLEAAHQKDIEEKHRIDRGEMCPEEAGHHADTHWSTMLNNGYGGLHRMSATALQASVDRVMSPDDQKGYITDMAAAYFTAMKGRSHLSPDIIGQKDHYFGRDRNGDWSEFRTLHTAVGTETDMRDVTDPKTIQELEDTRSLRLERKAAREAFHPDDPGKLQASPHPLADSRPSSSFPSAADDPVYASMRLQLPLDVSDDQVAQMAVRARGIGIHHERDLAGVDVEGRELVCRGVRPGSEVTVAMDTPAPPKEQSIALARGLDQHVFEQSQQQAMQQAQQMAMQQEGPVMRL
;
A
#
# COMPACT_ATOMS: atom_id res chain seq x y z
N MET A 1 -4.40 4.12 0.60
CA MET A 1 -4.67 3.18 -0.48
C MET A 1 -5.49 1.95 -0.08
N PRO A 2 -5.30 1.27 1.08
CA PRO A 2 -6.04 0.06 1.48
C PRO A 2 -7.51 -0.07 1.11
N GLY A 3 -8.38 0.87 1.49
CA GLY A 3 -9.81 0.78 1.15
C GLY A 3 -10.06 0.80 -0.37
N ALA A 4 -9.33 1.64 -1.11
CA ALA A 4 -9.42 1.68 -2.57
C ALA A 4 -8.84 0.41 -3.22
N THR A 5 -7.79 -0.18 -2.63
CA THR A 5 -7.22 -1.46 -3.05
C THR A 5 -8.20 -2.62 -2.84
N ALA A 6 -8.85 -2.69 -1.67
CA ALA A 6 -9.87 -3.70 -1.38
C ALA A 6 -11.05 -3.59 -2.35
N ASN A 7 -11.53 -2.37 -2.64
CA ASN A 7 -12.60 -2.16 -3.61
C ASN A 7 -12.18 -2.57 -5.04
N ALA A 8 -10.95 -2.23 -5.45
CA ALA A 8 -10.42 -2.62 -6.75
C ALA A 8 -10.26 -4.14 -6.87
N TYR A 9 -9.84 -4.81 -5.79
CA TYR A 9 -9.76 -6.26 -5.71
C TYR A 9 -11.14 -6.90 -5.84
N ALA A 10 -12.10 -6.47 -5.02
CA ALA A 10 -13.45 -6.99 -5.03
C ALA A 10 -14.12 -6.82 -6.42
N GLN A 11 -13.93 -5.67 -7.07
CA GLN A 11 -14.44 -5.43 -8.41
C GLN A 11 -13.72 -6.26 -9.49
N ALA A 12 -12.41 -6.46 -9.38
CA ALA A 12 -11.68 -7.32 -10.30
C ALA A 12 -12.14 -8.78 -10.17
N TYR A 13 -12.24 -9.26 -8.92
CA TYR A 13 -12.70 -10.61 -8.60
C TYR A 13 -14.13 -10.86 -9.11
N ALA A 14 -15.06 -9.96 -8.79
CA ALA A 14 -16.46 -10.07 -9.23
C ALA A 14 -16.59 -10.09 -10.77
N ARG A 15 -15.73 -9.35 -11.47
CA ARG A 15 -15.73 -9.36 -12.95
C ARG A 15 -15.20 -10.67 -13.50
N GLU A 16 -14.12 -11.19 -12.93
CA GLU A 16 -13.44 -12.39 -13.42
C GLU A 16 -14.19 -13.68 -13.10
N HIS A 17 -14.72 -13.79 -11.88
CA HIS A 17 -15.33 -15.01 -11.37
C HIS A 17 -16.86 -15.02 -11.46
N ASP A 18 -17.50 -13.85 -11.31
CA ASP A 18 -18.97 -13.73 -11.29
C ASP A 18 -19.53 -13.04 -12.54
N GLY A 19 -18.68 -12.50 -13.42
CA GLY A 19 -19.09 -11.75 -14.60
C GLY A 19 -19.79 -10.42 -14.30
N LYS A 20 -19.58 -9.85 -13.10
CA LYS A 20 -20.29 -8.66 -12.62
C LYS A 20 -19.41 -7.42 -12.57
N VAL A 21 -19.93 -6.31 -13.08
CA VAL A 21 -19.37 -4.97 -12.90
C VAL A 21 -20.39 -4.13 -12.15
N LEU A 22 -20.04 -3.73 -10.92
CA LEU A 22 -20.96 -3.03 -10.03
C LEU A 22 -20.73 -1.53 -10.12
N THR A 23 -21.84 -0.80 -10.06
CA THR A 23 -21.88 0.66 -9.94
C THR A 23 -21.45 1.12 -8.53
N GLU A 24 -21.13 2.41 -8.38
CA GLU A 24 -20.78 2.96 -7.07
C GLU A 24 -21.95 2.82 -6.07
N ARG A 25 -23.20 2.85 -6.55
CA ARG A 25 -24.40 2.68 -5.72
C ARG A 25 -24.61 1.23 -5.26
N GLU A 26 -24.32 0.25 -6.11
CA GLU A 26 -24.38 -1.15 -5.71
C GLU A 26 -23.30 -1.46 -4.66
N TRP A 27 -22.08 -0.92 -4.83
CA TRP A 27 -21.03 -1.01 -3.81
C TRP A 27 -21.40 -0.27 -2.51
N ASP A 28 -22.08 0.88 -2.59
CA ASP A 28 -22.59 1.57 -1.41
C ASP A 28 -23.63 0.73 -0.65
N SER A 29 -24.57 0.14 -1.40
CA SER A 29 -25.61 -0.73 -0.85
C SER A 29 -25.01 -1.96 -0.17
N PHE A 30 -23.99 -2.56 -0.77
CA PHE A 30 -23.20 -3.61 -0.15
C PHE A 30 -22.55 -3.15 1.17
N GLY A 31 -21.92 -1.96 1.18
CA GLY A 31 -21.31 -1.41 2.38
C GLY A 31 -22.31 -1.18 3.52
N VAL A 32 -23.49 -0.69 3.20
CA VAL A 32 -24.58 -0.51 4.19
C VAL A 32 -25.07 -1.85 4.73
N ASP A 33 -25.22 -2.86 3.88
CA ASP A 33 -25.62 -4.21 4.28
C ASP A 33 -24.58 -4.84 5.23
N LEU A 34 -23.30 -4.74 4.88
CA LEU A 34 -22.19 -5.19 5.70
C LEU A 34 -22.20 -4.54 7.10
N MET A 35 -22.38 -3.22 7.16
CA MET A 35 -22.44 -2.48 8.44
C MET A 35 -23.63 -2.90 9.30
N LYS A 36 -24.79 -3.17 8.70
CA LYS A 36 -25.97 -3.68 9.42
C LYS A 36 -25.68 -5.05 10.02
N ARG A 37 -25.04 -5.95 9.28
CA ARG A 37 -24.72 -7.32 9.74
C ARG A 37 -23.65 -7.32 10.83
N ASP A 38 -22.60 -6.53 10.68
CA ASP A 38 -21.59 -6.32 11.73
C ASP A 38 -22.25 -5.78 13.01
N TYR A 39 -23.13 -4.78 12.90
CA TYR A 39 -23.86 -4.25 14.05
C TYR A 39 -24.72 -5.31 14.75
N VAL A 40 -25.42 -6.17 14.00
CA VAL A 40 -26.21 -7.27 14.57
C VAL A 40 -25.32 -8.20 15.39
N ALA A 41 -24.18 -8.63 14.84
CA ALA A 41 -23.24 -9.51 15.54
C ALA A 41 -22.71 -8.86 16.83
N ARG A 42 -22.32 -7.57 16.79
CA ARG A 42 -21.89 -6.83 17.99
C ARG A 42 -22.99 -6.71 19.03
N SER A 43 -24.21 -6.43 18.59
CA SER A 43 -25.36 -6.28 19.48
C SER A 43 -25.72 -7.59 20.18
N GLU A 44 -25.57 -8.72 19.49
CA GLU A 44 -25.74 -10.05 20.09
C GLU A 44 -24.67 -10.34 21.16
N ARG A 45 -23.38 -10.12 20.84
CA ARG A 45 -22.27 -10.26 21.83
C ARG A 45 -22.49 -9.38 23.05
N PHE A 46 -22.89 -8.13 22.83
CA PHE A 46 -23.17 -7.18 23.90
C PHE A 46 -24.33 -7.66 24.80
N ARG A 47 -25.44 -8.12 24.21
CA ARG A 47 -26.60 -8.65 24.95
C ARG A 47 -26.26 -9.90 25.76
N SER A 48 -25.34 -10.73 25.28
CA SER A 48 -24.85 -11.92 25.99
C SER A 48 -23.85 -11.60 27.12
N GLY A 49 -23.54 -10.33 27.37
CA GLY A 49 -22.56 -9.91 28.40
C GLY A 49 -21.10 -10.00 27.93
N GLU A 50 -20.84 -10.42 26.70
CA GLU A 50 -19.52 -10.57 26.09
C GLU A 50 -19.02 -9.22 25.52
N THR A 51 -19.01 -8.19 26.36
CA THR A 51 -18.73 -6.80 25.96
C THR A 51 -17.38 -6.62 25.26
N GLN A 52 -16.36 -7.41 25.64
CA GLN A 52 -15.05 -7.40 24.99
C GLN A 52 -15.11 -7.93 23.55
N LEU A 53 -15.92 -8.95 23.29
CA LEU A 53 -16.14 -9.50 21.94
C LEU A 53 -17.05 -8.59 21.11
N ALA A 54 -17.96 -7.84 21.74
CA ALA A 54 -18.73 -6.82 21.03
C ALA A 54 -17.85 -5.68 20.50
N LEU A 55 -16.78 -5.33 21.24
CA LEU A 55 -15.78 -4.34 20.81
C LEU A 55 -14.82 -4.93 19.77
N ASN A 56 -14.35 -6.16 19.99
CA ASN A 56 -13.42 -6.87 19.11
C ASN A 56 -14.06 -8.18 18.65
N LEU A 57 -14.89 -8.10 17.61
CA LEU A 57 -15.55 -9.29 17.08
C LEU A 57 -14.49 -10.34 16.68
N PRO A 58 -14.71 -11.62 17.01
CA PRO A 58 -13.90 -12.73 16.51
C PRO A 58 -13.82 -12.72 14.98
N ALA A 59 -12.70 -13.19 14.41
CA ALA A 59 -12.47 -13.23 12.97
C ALA A 59 -13.61 -13.96 12.24
N ARG A 60 -14.14 -15.03 12.85
CA ARG A 60 -15.24 -15.83 12.31
C ARG A 60 -16.55 -15.05 12.17
N ASP A 61 -16.89 -14.21 13.15
CA ASP A 61 -18.12 -13.41 13.11
C ASP A 61 -18.03 -12.33 12.02
N ILE A 62 -16.84 -11.75 11.85
CA ILE A 62 -16.54 -10.75 10.82
C ILE A 62 -16.56 -11.38 9.44
N GLN A 63 -15.91 -12.54 9.26
CA GLN A 63 -15.94 -13.30 8.02
C GLN A 63 -17.37 -13.65 7.64
N LYS A 64 -18.18 -14.14 8.60
CA LYS A 64 -19.59 -14.43 8.34
C LYS A 64 -20.36 -13.20 7.84
N ALA A 65 -20.16 -12.03 8.45
CA ALA A 65 -20.81 -10.80 8.00
C ALA A 65 -20.43 -10.44 6.55
N HIS A 66 -19.15 -10.60 6.18
CA HIS A 66 -18.69 -10.39 4.80
C HIS A 66 -19.27 -11.43 3.84
N ASP A 67 -19.15 -12.71 4.16
CA ASP A 67 -19.66 -13.82 3.34
C ASP A 67 -21.13 -13.63 3.04
N ASP A 68 -21.93 -13.37 4.08
CA ASP A 68 -23.36 -13.22 3.88
C ASP A 68 -23.70 -11.94 3.07
N SER A 69 -22.88 -10.88 3.14
CA SER A 69 -23.07 -9.64 2.35
C SER A 69 -22.71 -9.86 0.88
N PHE A 70 -21.61 -10.56 0.59
CA PHE A 70 -21.20 -10.91 -0.77
C PHE A 70 -22.21 -11.87 -1.41
N ASN A 71 -22.65 -12.88 -0.67
CA ASN A 71 -23.69 -13.81 -1.11
C ASN A 71 -25.01 -13.10 -1.44
N ASN A 72 -25.38 -12.05 -0.69
CA ASN A 72 -26.60 -11.28 -0.92
C ASN A 72 -26.61 -10.57 -2.30
N ILE A 73 -25.44 -10.15 -2.78
CA ILE A 73 -25.28 -9.59 -4.13
C ILE A 73 -24.81 -10.63 -5.16
N GLN A 74 -24.79 -11.90 -4.75
CA GLN A 74 -24.32 -13.07 -5.51
C GLN A 74 -22.93 -12.83 -6.14
N ILE A 75 -21.99 -12.37 -5.32
CA ILE A 75 -20.57 -12.33 -5.61
C ILE A 75 -19.92 -13.37 -4.68
N ASP A 76 -18.94 -14.11 -5.19
CA ASP A 76 -18.18 -15.04 -4.37
C ASP A 76 -17.50 -14.28 -3.19
N PRO A 77 -17.69 -14.72 -1.92
CA PRO A 77 -17.05 -14.13 -0.76
C PRO A 77 -15.53 -13.98 -0.84
N ASN A 78 -14.85 -14.76 -1.69
CA ASN A 78 -13.43 -14.59 -1.97
C ASN A 78 -13.07 -13.23 -2.60
N ALA A 79 -14.05 -12.45 -3.06
CA ALA A 79 -13.89 -11.04 -3.41
C ALA A 79 -13.51 -10.16 -2.19
N TRP A 80 -13.68 -10.65 -0.97
CA TRP A 80 -13.13 -10.01 0.23
C TRP A 80 -11.65 -10.37 0.40
N THR A 81 -10.78 -9.36 0.35
CA THR A 81 -9.32 -9.53 0.40
C THR A 81 -8.82 -10.50 1.50
N PRO A 82 -9.23 -10.41 2.77
CA PRO A 82 -8.78 -11.33 3.82
C PRO A 82 -9.30 -12.77 3.73
N ARG A 83 -10.32 -13.03 2.89
CA ARG A 83 -11.13 -14.24 2.99
C ARG A 83 -10.35 -15.53 2.78
N LYS A 84 -9.54 -15.60 1.71
CA LYS A 84 -8.72 -16.79 1.38
C LYS A 84 -7.73 -17.12 2.50
N LEU A 85 -7.15 -16.09 3.10
CA LEU A 85 -6.22 -16.24 4.22
C LEU A 85 -6.93 -16.76 5.47
N LEU A 86 -8.06 -16.15 5.84
CA LEU A 86 -8.79 -16.53 7.04
C LEU A 86 -9.36 -17.95 6.92
N GLU A 87 -9.79 -18.35 5.72
CA GLU A 87 -10.25 -19.71 5.44
C GLU A 87 -9.14 -20.74 5.67
N ALA A 88 -7.97 -20.44 5.13
CA ALA A 88 -6.80 -21.29 5.28
C ALA A 88 -6.36 -21.36 6.77
N ALA A 89 -6.44 -20.23 7.50
CA ALA A 89 -6.11 -20.17 8.92
C ALA A 89 -7.10 -20.98 9.77
N HIS A 90 -8.38 -20.89 9.46
CA HIS A 90 -9.42 -21.71 10.09
C HIS A 90 -9.23 -23.20 9.81
N GLN A 91 -8.83 -23.57 8.59
CA GLN A 91 -8.56 -24.95 8.24
C GLN A 91 -7.42 -25.53 9.10
N LYS A 92 -6.37 -24.73 9.31
CA LYS A 92 -5.26 -25.10 10.22
C LYS A 92 -5.70 -25.24 11.68
N ASP A 93 -6.51 -24.29 12.19
CA ASP A 93 -7.09 -24.37 13.53
C ASP A 93 -7.91 -25.68 13.71
N ILE A 94 -8.66 -26.08 12.67
CA ILE A 94 -9.45 -27.33 12.66
C ILE A 94 -8.55 -28.57 12.65
N GLU A 95 -7.48 -28.56 11.84
CA GLU A 95 -6.52 -29.67 11.77
C GLU A 95 -5.78 -29.89 13.10
N GLU A 96 -5.33 -28.81 13.75
CA GLU A 96 -4.71 -28.86 15.07
C GLU A 96 -5.68 -29.39 16.12
N LYS A 97 -6.95 -28.95 16.09
CA LYS A 97 -8.00 -29.50 16.96
C LYS A 97 -8.19 -31.00 16.76
N HIS A 98 -8.23 -31.47 15.52
CA HIS A 98 -8.35 -32.90 15.24
C HIS A 98 -7.14 -33.70 15.71
N ARG A 99 -5.93 -33.13 15.69
CA ARG A 99 -4.73 -33.77 16.25
C ARG A 99 -4.80 -33.85 17.78
N ILE A 100 -5.31 -32.81 18.44
CA ILE A 100 -5.57 -32.83 19.88
C ILE A 100 -6.56 -33.93 20.24
N ASP A 101 -7.68 -34.03 19.52
CA ASP A 101 -8.70 -35.05 19.76
C ASP A 101 -8.14 -36.48 19.59
N ARG A 102 -7.11 -36.66 18.75
CA ARG A 102 -6.38 -37.92 18.56
C ARG A 102 -5.21 -38.14 19.54
N GLY A 103 -4.90 -37.16 20.39
CA GLY A 103 -3.76 -37.20 21.30
C GLY A 103 -2.38 -37.04 20.61
N GLU A 104 -2.36 -36.54 19.39
CA GLU A 104 -1.15 -36.30 18.57
C GLU A 104 -0.55 -34.90 18.79
N MET A 105 -1.19 -34.09 19.63
CA MET A 105 -0.84 -32.70 19.95
C MET A 105 -1.41 -32.33 21.32
N CYS A 106 -0.67 -31.56 22.11
CA CYS A 106 -1.18 -31.04 23.37
C CYS A 106 -2.06 -29.79 23.12
N PRO A 107 -3.19 -29.59 23.85
CA PRO A 107 -4.03 -28.40 23.70
C PRO A 107 -3.27 -27.07 23.81
N GLU A 108 -2.22 -27.02 24.65
CA GLU A 108 -1.38 -25.85 24.87
C GLU A 108 -0.51 -25.50 23.65
N GLU A 109 -0.35 -26.42 22.69
CA GLU A 109 0.42 -26.22 21.45
C GLU A 109 -0.44 -25.70 20.29
N ALA A 110 -1.79 -25.73 20.41
CA ALA A 110 -2.67 -25.23 19.36
C ALA A 110 -2.62 -23.71 19.25
N GLY A 111 -2.56 -23.23 18.02
CA GLY A 111 -2.65 -21.82 17.69
C GLY A 111 -4.09 -21.31 17.66
N HIS A 112 -4.20 -19.99 17.56
CA HIS A 112 -5.42 -19.28 17.17
C HIS A 112 -5.13 -18.53 15.88
N HIS A 113 -4.85 -19.26 14.81
CA HIS A 113 -4.27 -18.71 13.58
C HIS A 113 -5.20 -17.66 12.96
N ALA A 114 -6.51 -17.94 12.87
CA ALA A 114 -7.45 -17.00 12.25
C ALA A 114 -7.56 -15.66 13.02
N ASP A 115 -7.71 -15.71 14.34
CA ASP A 115 -7.79 -14.49 15.18
C ASP A 115 -6.44 -13.76 15.26
N THR A 116 -5.32 -14.48 15.18
CA THR A 116 -3.97 -13.89 15.14
C THR A 116 -3.73 -13.15 13.83
N HIS A 117 -4.06 -13.76 12.68
CA HIS A 117 -3.97 -13.10 11.38
C HIS A 117 -4.93 -11.91 11.29
N TRP A 118 -6.17 -12.07 11.78
CA TRP A 118 -7.13 -10.97 11.84
C TRP A 118 -6.63 -9.77 12.68
N SER A 119 -6.14 -10.04 13.89
CA SER A 119 -5.61 -9.00 14.77
C SER A 119 -4.39 -8.31 14.17
N THR A 120 -3.55 -9.05 13.44
CA THR A 120 -2.39 -8.50 12.73
C THR A 120 -2.84 -7.56 11.59
N MET A 121 -3.90 -7.91 10.86
CA MET A 121 -4.48 -7.06 9.81
C MET A 121 -5.08 -5.76 10.36
N LEU A 122 -5.56 -5.76 11.61
CA LEU A 122 -6.11 -4.59 12.30
C LEU A 122 -5.04 -3.62 12.84
N ASN A 123 -3.78 -4.06 12.96
CA ASN A 123 -2.72 -3.22 13.53
C ASN A 123 -2.35 -2.07 12.57
N ASN A 124 -2.69 -0.83 12.94
CA ASN A 124 -2.46 0.38 12.13
C ASN A 124 -1.02 0.91 12.18
N GLY A 125 -0.09 0.25 12.89
CA GLY A 125 1.32 0.66 12.97
C GLY A 125 2.12 0.50 11.67
N TYR A 126 1.49 -0.05 10.61
CA TYR A 126 2.13 -0.40 9.34
C TYR A 126 1.33 0.18 8.16
N GLY A 127 2.06 0.64 7.14
CA GLY A 127 1.50 1.05 5.86
C GLY A 127 0.64 -0.05 5.23
N GLY A 128 -0.28 0.36 4.36
CA GLY A 128 -1.28 -0.53 3.77
C GLY A 128 -0.75 -1.74 3.00
N LEU A 129 0.42 -1.61 2.36
CA LEU A 129 1.03 -2.67 1.58
C LEU A 129 1.86 -3.60 2.48
N HIS A 130 2.56 -3.03 3.46
CA HIS A 130 3.35 -3.73 4.48
C HIS A 130 2.47 -4.57 5.39
N ARG A 131 1.23 -4.17 5.69
CA ARG A 131 0.27 -5.05 6.36
C ARG A 131 -0.07 -6.28 5.54
N MET A 132 -0.29 -6.11 4.24
CA MET A 132 -0.62 -7.25 3.37
C MET A 132 0.58 -8.16 3.10
N SER A 133 1.78 -7.59 2.90
CA SER A 133 3.00 -8.39 2.74
C SER A 133 3.39 -9.06 4.06
N ALA A 134 3.31 -8.38 5.21
CA ALA A 134 3.54 -9.00 6.52
C ALA A 134 2.50 -10.07 6.81
N THR A 135 1.24 -9.87 6.44
CA THR A 135 0.19 -10.87 6.60
C THR A 135 0.42 -12.07 5.66
N ALA A 136 0.81 -11.85 4.40
CA ALA A 136 1.14 -12.93 3.45
C ALA A 136 2.45 -13.66 3.80
N LEU A 137 3.44 -12.94 4.35
CA LEU A 137 4.68 -13.50 4.87
C LEU A 137 4.40 -14.30 6.15
N GLN A 138 3.58 -13.79 7.06
CA GLN A 138 3.13 -14.52 8.25
C GLN A 138 2.34 -15.78 7.85
N ALA A 139 1.45 -15.70 6.86
CA ALA A 139 0.74 -16.85 6.30
C ALA A 139 1.67 -17.90 5.69
N SER A 140 2.79 -17.46 5.09
CA SER A 140 3.85 -18.32 4.54
C SER A 140 4.67 -18.98 5.64
N VAL A 141 5.05 -18.22 6.67
CA VAL A 141 5.76 -18.71 7.87
C VAL A 141 4.89 -19.73 8.59
N ASP A 142 3.61 -19.43 8.76
CA ASP A 142 2.63 -20.31 9.39
C ASP A 142 2.15 -21.43 8.45
N ARG A 143 2.65 -21.47 7.20
CA ARG A 143 2.31 -22.46 6.15
C ARG A 143 0.81 -22.70 5.99
N VAL A 144 0.05 -21.63 6.13
CA VAL A 144 -1.40 -21.69 6.11
C VAL A 144 -1.92 -21.87 4.68
N MET A 145 -1.20 -21.36 3.69
CA MET A 145 -1.52 -21.50 2.27
C MET A 145 -0.43 -22.26 1.51
N SER A 146 -0.82 -22.89 0.38
CA SER A 146 0.14 -23.45 -0.56
C SER A 146 0.97 -22.34 -1.24
N PRO A 147 2.20 -22.63 -1.70
CA PRO A 147 3.02 -21.62 -2.40
C PRO A 147 2.36 -21.02 -3.65
N ASP A 148 1.58 -21.83 -4.38
CA ASP A 148 0.90 -21.40 -5.60
C ASP A 148 -0.28 -20.47 -5.29
N ASP A 149 -1.09 -20.81 -4.28
CA ASP A 149 -2.21 -19.96 -3.84
C ASP A 149 -1.70 -18.64 -3.26
N GLN A 150 -0.59 -18.68 -2.51
CA GLN A 150 0.04 -17.49 -1.97
C GLN A 150 0.52 -16.55 -3.08
N LYS A 151 1.17 -17.10 -4.11
CA LYS A 151 1.65 -16.32 -5.27
C LYS A 151 0.50 -15.69 -6.05
N GLY A 152 -0.58 -16.44 -6.27
CA GLY A 152 -1.80 -15.94 -6.91
C GLY A 152 -2.39 -14.76 -6.13
N TYR A 153 -2.60 -14.95 -4.83
CA TYR A 153 -3.13 -13.91 -3.94
C TYR A 153 -2.29 -12.62 -3.95
N ILE A 154 -0.97 -12.73 -3.87
CA ILE A 154 -0.07 -11.56 -3.92
C ILE A 154 -0.18 -10.83 -5.26
N THR A 155 -0.29 -11.58 -6.37
CA THR A 155 -0.38 -11.02 -7.72
C THR A 155 -1.68 -10.24 -7.90
N ASP A 156 -2.81 -10.81 -7.49
CA ASP A 156 -4.12 -10.16 -7.58
C ASP A 156 -4.17 -8.88 -6.73
N MET A 157 -3.59 -8.93 -5.52
CA MET A 157 -3.49 -7.76 -4.65
C MET A 157 -2.60 -6.66 -5.21
N ALA A 158 -1.49 -7.01 -5.85
CA ALA A 158 -0.63 -6.04 -6.54
C ALA A 158 -1.38 -5.37 -7.71
N ALA A 159 -2.12 -6.14 -8.52
CA ALA A 159 -2.93 -5.61 -9.61
C ALA A 159 -4.05 -4.67 -9.10
N ALA A 160 -4.73 -5.06 -8.02
CA ALA A 160 -5.74 -4.23 -7.36
C ALA A 160 -5.14 -2.93 -6.81
N TYR A 161 -3.93 -2.98 -6.25
CA TYR A 161 -3.22 -1.80 -5.78
C TYR A 161 -2.89 -0.83 -6.91
N PHE A 162 -2.34 -1.32 -8.03
CA PHE A 162 -2.06 -0.47 -9.20
C PHE A 162 -3.34 0.14 -9.79
N THR A 163 -4.44 -0.62 -9.79
CA THR A 163 -5.75 -0.11 -10.19
C THR A 163 -6.19 1.03 -9.26
N ALA A 164 -6.11 0.83 -7.95
CA ALA A 164 -6.45 1.86 -6.97
C ALA A 164 -5.58 3.13 -7.10
N MET A 165 -4.30 3.01 -7.49
CA MET A 165 -3.42 4.16 -7.69
C MET A 165 -3.90 5.11 -8.79
N LYS A 166 -4.54 4.57 -9.83
CA LYS A 166 -5.13 5.32 -10.94
C LYS A 166 -6.45 6.00 -10.57
N GLY A 167 -7.08 5.58 -9.49
CA GLY A 167 -8.35 6.13 -9.00
C GLY A 167 -8.26 7.63 -8.67
N ARG A 168 -9.33 8.36 -8.98
CA ARG A 168 -9.56 9.72 -8.48
C ARG A 168 -10.31 9.69 -7.15
N SER A 169 -10.31 10.83 -6.45
CA SER A 169 -11.09 10.99 -5.22
C SER A 169 -12.59 10.84 -5.48
N HIS A 170 -13.30 10.17 -4.58
CA HIS A 170 -14.76 10.05 -4.61
C HIS A 170 -15.46 11.22 -3.91
N LEU A 171 -14.71 12.19 -3.39
CA LEU A 171 -15.26 13.34 -2.68
C LEU A 171 -15.89 14.37 -3.61
N SER A 172 -15.40 14.46 -4.85
CA SER A 172 -15.93 15.37 -5.85
C SER A 172 -17.13 14.74 -6.54
N PRO A 173 -18.36 15.26 -6.37
CA PRO A 173 -19.54 14.72 -7.04
C PRO A 173 -19.53 15.00 -8.55
N ASP A 174 -18.87 16.09 -8.97
CA ASP A 174 -18.87 16.55 -10.36
C ASP A 174 -17.71 15.99 -11.22
N ILE A 175 -16.92 15.06 -10.66
CA ILE A 175 -15.77 14.43 -11.33
C ILE A 175 -15.76 12.93 -11.03
N ILE A 176 -15.93 12.10 -12.06
CA ILE A 176 -16.13 10.65 -11.93
C ILE A 176 -15.18 9.92 -12.87
N GLY A 177 -14.42 8.94 -12.37
CA GLY A 177 -13.53 8.11 -13.19
C GLY A 177 -12.10 8.00 -12.65
N GLN A 178 -11.17 7.65 -13.55
CA GLN A 178 -9.75 7.45 -13.27
C GLN A 178 -8.94 8.72 -13.63
N LYS A 179 -7.66 8.76 -13.29
CA LYS A 179 -6.81 9.93 -13.57
C LYS A 179 -6.63 10.20 -15.07
N ASP A 180 -6.52 9.13 -15.85
CA ASP A 180 -6.27 9.11 -17.29
C ASP A 180 -7.55 9.10 -18.13
N HIS A 181 -8.68 8.69 -17.56
CA HIS A 181 -9.99 8.73 -18.21
C HIS A 181 -11.08 9.05 -17.20
N TYR A 182 -11.73 10.20 -17.34
CA TYR A 182 -12.78 10.65 -16.42
C TYR A 182 -13.85 11.47 -17.12
N PHE A 183 -14.97 11.63 -16.43
CA PHE A 183 -16.06 12.52 -16.77
C PHE A 183 -16.08 13.68 -15.79
N GLY A 184 -16.28 14.89 -16.29
CA GLY A 184 -16.39 16.10 -15.48
C GLY A 184 -17.54 16.96 -15.95
N ARG A 185 -18.19 17.68 -15.02
CA ARG A 185 -19.14 18.71 -15.42
C ARG A 185 -18.44 19.95 -15.96
N ASP A 186 -18.92 20.44 -17.10
CA ASP A 186 -18.45 21.67 -17.72
C ASP A 186 -19.05 22.92 -17.04
N ARG A 187 -18.81 24.10 -17.63
CA ARG A 187 -19.33 25.37 -17.08
C ARG A 187 -20.84 25.54 -17.21
N ASN A 188 -21.47 24.84 -18.15
CA ASN A 188 -22.91 24.85 -18.36
C ASN A 188 -23.62 23.83 -17.46
N GLY A 189 -22.85 22.93 -16.85
CA GLY A 189 -23.32 21.84 -16.01
C GLY A 189 -23.57 20.56 -16.80
N ASP A 190 -23.13 20.47 -18.05
CA ASP A 190 -23.23 19.27 -18.89
C ASP A 190 -22.02 18.35 -18.66
N TRP A 191 -22.15 17.06 -18.99
CA TRP A 191 -21.06 16.10 -18.85
C TRP A 191 -20.12 16.13 -20.05
N SER A 192 -18.82 16.21 -19.77
CA SER A 192 -17.76 16.02 -20.75
C SER A 192 -16.85 14.87 -20.34
N GLU A 193 -16.46 14.05 -21.32
CA GLU A 193 -15.44 13.01 -21.21
C GLU A 193 -14.06 13.60 -21.46
N PHE A 194 -13.10 13.26 -20.60
CA PHE A 194 -11.71 13.66 -20.68
C PHE A 194 -10.83 12.43 -20.77
N ARG A 195 -9.98 12.36 -21.80
CA ARG A 195 -8.99 11.29 -21.98
C ARG A 195 -7.58 11.88 -22.09
N THR A 196 -6.69 11.41 -21.24
CA THR A 196 -5.28 11.74 -21.29
C THR A 196 -4.59 10.83 -22.30
N LEU A 197 -4.11 11.40 -23.40
CA LEU A 197 -3.38 10.72 -24.46
C LEU A 197 -1.88 10.98 -24.30
N HIS A 198 -1.09 9.90 -24.32
CA HIS A 198 0.37 10.01 -24.38
C HIS A 198 0.81 9.93 -25.84
N THR A 199 1.37 11.03 -26.35
CA THR A 199 1.87 11.16 -27.72
C THR A 199 3.40 11.23 -27.73
N ALA A 200 4.01 11.10 -28.91
CA ALA A 200 5.45 11.26 -29.07
C ALA A 200 5.98 12.66 -28.69
N VAL A 201 5.09 13.67 -28.60
CA VAL A 201 5.44 15.09 -28.35
C VAL A 201 5.03 15.54 -26.94
N GLY A 202 4.34 14.70 -26.17
CA GLY A 202 3.92 15.01 -24.80
C GLY A 202 2.57 14.42 -24.43
N THR A 203 1.96 14.96 -23.38
CA THR A 203 0.64 14.54 -22.89
C THR A 203 -0.41 15.53 -23.39
N GLU A 204 -1.41 15.03 -24.11
CA GLU A 204 -2.56 15.79 -24.60
C GLU A 204 -3.82 15.34 -23.87
N THR A 205 -4.76 16.26 -23.61
CA THR A 205 -6.08 15.91 -23.05
C THR A 205 -7.13 16.14 -24.11
N ASP A 206 -7.76 15.06 -24.57
CA ASP A 206 -8.92 15.10 -25.46
C ASP A 206 -10.20 15.30 -24.62
N MET A 207 -11.08 16.17 -25.09
CA MET A 207 -12.35 16.52 -24.44
C MET A 207 -13.52 16.32 -25.41
N ARG A 208 -14.55 15.59 -24.98
CA ARG A 208 -15.73 15.31 -25.79
C ARG A 208 -17.00 15.44 -24.98
N ASP A 209 -18.07 15.93 -25.59
CA ASP A 209 -19.37 15.99 -24.94
C ASP A 209 -19.96 14.59 -24.80
N VAL A 210 -20.50 14.28 -23.62
CA VAL A 210 -21.19 13.02 -23.38
C VAL A 210 -22.63 13.16 -23.84
N THR A 211 -22.98 12.50 -24.94
CA THR A 211 -24.33 12.56 -25.52
C THR A 211 -25.15 11.29 -25.31
N ASP A 212 -24.52 10.19 -24.89
CA ASP A 212 -25.20 8.91 -24.67
C ASP A 212 -26.11 8.97 -23.42
N PRO A 213 -27.44 8.81 -23.55
CA PRO A 213 -28.36 8.93 -22.43
C PRO A 213 -28.10 7.94 -21.30
N LYS A 214 -27.63 6.73 -21.63
CA LYS A 214 -27.32 5.71 -20.62
C LYS A 214 -26.12 6.13 -19.77
N THR A 215 -25.04 6.57 -20.42
CA THR A 215 -23.85 7.09 -19.73
C THR A 215 -24.19 8.30 -18.85
N ILE A 216 -24.99 9.24 -19.35
CA ILE A 216 -25.45 10.40 -18.57
C ILE A 216 -26.21 9.94 -17.31
N GLN A 217 -27.13 8.98 -17.45
CA GLN A 217 -27.92 8.47 -16.33
C GLN A 217 -27.04 7.81 -15.25
N GLU A 218 -26.02 7.05 -15.63
CA GLU A 218 -25.06 6.43 -14.70
C GLU A 218 -24.21 7.47 -13.96
N LEU A 219 -23.78 8.52 -14.66
CA LEU A 219 -23.03 9.63 -14.07
C LEU A 219 -23.88 10.46 -13.10
N GLU A 220 -25.13 10.74 -13.46
CA GLU A 220 -26.07 11.43 -12.56
C GLU A 220 -26.39 10.63 -11.31
N ASP A 221 -26.56 9.32 -11.44
CA ASP A 221 -26.81 8.45 -10.28
C ASP A 221 -25.61 8.45 -9.33
N THR A 222 -24.40 8.30 -9.88
CA THR A 222 -23.15 8.34 -9.12
C THR A 222 -22.95 9.70 -8.44
N ARG A 223 -23.25 10.79 -9.15
CA ARG A 223 -23.20 12.15 -8.61
C ARG A 223 -24.18 12.33 -7.45
N SER A 224 -25.41 11.86 -7.62
CA SER A 224 -26.47 11.93 -6.60
C SER A 224 -26.05 11.19 -5.33
N LEU A 225 -25.52 9.97 -5.47
CA LEU A 225 -24.96 9.20 -4.36
C LEU A 225 -23.85 9.97 -3.61
N ARG A 226 -22.93 10.62 -4.32
CA ARG A 226 -21.84 11.38 -3.68
C ARG A 226 -22.36 12.61 -2.93
N LEU A 227 -23.41 13.25 -3.43
CA LEU A 227 -24.12 14.32 -2.73
C LEU A 227 -24.85 13.80 -1.49
N GLU A 228 -25.54 12.66 -1.58
CA GLU A 228 -26.16 11.97 -0.43
C GLU A 228 -25.12 11.68 0.66
N ARG A 229 -23.96 11.11 0.30
CA ARG A 229 -22.85 10.84 1.22
C ARG A 229 -22.25 12.12 1.82
N LYS A 230 -22.21 13.21 1.06
CA LYS A 230 -21.75 14.50 1.56
C LYS A 230 -22.73 15.04 2.61
N ALA A 231 -24.03 15.03 2.30
CA ALA A 231 -25.07 15.45 3.24
C ALA A 231 -25.10 14.60 4.52
N ALA A 232 -24.96 13.28 4.39
CA ALA A 232 -24.89 12.37 5.54
C ALA A 232 -23.69 12.67 6.45
N ARG A 233 -22.53 13.01 5.87
CA ARG A 233 -21.34 13.45 6.63
C ARG A 233 -21.52 14.78 7.33
N GLU A 234 -22.34 15.67 6.79
CA GLU A 234 -22.63 16.97 7.40
C GLU A 234 -23.74 16.87 8.48
N ALA A 235 -24.55 15.81 8.47
CA ALA A 235 -25.67 15.59 9.37
C ALA A 235 -25.31 15.05 10.77
N PHE A 236 -24.03 14.83 11.08
CA PHE A 236 -23.60 14.38 12.42
C PHE A 236 -23.87 15.44 13.50
N HIS A 237 -24.17 14.97 14.72
CA HIS A 237 -24.62 15.82 15.83
C HIS A 237 -23.59 16.92 16.17
N PRO A 238 -24.01 18.15 16.48
CA PRO A 238 -23.11 19.26 16.81
C PRO A 238 -22.07 18.95 17.88
N ASP A 239 -22.50 18.16 18.88
CA ASP A 239 -21.74 17.77 20.06
C ASP A 239 -21.03 16.41 19.94
N ASP A 240 -21.02 15.79 18.75
CA ASP A 240 -20.18 14.61 18.51
C ASP A 240 -18.71 15.06 18.41
N PRO A 241 -17.85 14.76 19.41
CA PRO A 241 -16.43 15.12 19.36
C PRO A 241 -15.69 14.42 18.21
N GLY A 242 -16.30 13.39 17.60
CA GLY A 242 -15.85 12.69 16.40
C GLY A 242 -16.11 13.40 15.08
N LYS A 243 -16.72 14.61 15.09
CA LYS A 243 -16.97 15.45 13.88
C LYS A 243 -15.78 15.57 12.92
N LEU A 244 -14.56 15.39 13.43
CA LEU A 244 -13.31 15.39 12.68
C LEU A 244 -12.31 14.35 13.23
N GLN A 245 -12.75 13.32 13.98
CA GLN A 245 -11.90 12.15 14.10
C GLN A 245 -11.98 11.46 12.76
N ALA A 246 -10.94 11.63 11.96
CA ALA A 246 -10.68 10.71 10.89
C ALA A 246 -10.84 9.30 11.45
N SER A 247 -11.90 8.59 11.03
CA SER A 247 -11.95 7.14 11.15
C SER A 247 -10.57 6.63 10.75
N PRO A 248 -9.98 5.63 11.43
CA PRO A 248 -8.69 5.06 11.01
C PRO A 248 -8.77 4.80 9.51
N HIS A 249 -8.07 5.63 8.74
CA HIS A 249 -8.56 6.07 7.42
C HIS A 249 -8.90 4.89 6.48
N PRO A 250 -10.08 4.87 5.81
CA PRO A 250 -10.11 4.33 4.46
C PRO A 250 -9.19 5.24 3.66
N LEU A 251 -8.09 4.66 3.25
CA LEU A 251 -6.80 5.33 3.09
C LEU A 251 -6.76 6.15 1.77
N ALA A 252 -7.88 6.71 1.32
CA ALA A 252 -8.02 7.42 0.06
C ALA A 252 -7.44 8.85 0.08
N ASP A 253 -7.24 9.47 1.26
CA ASP A 253 -6.99 10.93 1.34
C ASP A 253 -5.65 11.41 1.93
N SER A 254 -4.66 10.54 2.10
CA SER A 254 -3.27 11.01 2.23
C SER A 254 -2.31 9.88 1.90
N ARG A 255 -1.75 9.92 0.69
CA ARG A 255 -0.69 9.00 0.27
C ARG A 255 0.63 9.50 0.88
N PRO A 256 1.52 8.64 1.42
CA PRO A 256 2.93 8.89 1.21
C PRO A 256 3.16 8.97 -0.31
N SER A 257 3.78 10.04 -0.80
CA SER A 257 4.14 10.15 -2.21
C SER A 257 5.16 9.06 -2.53
N SER A 258 4.67 8.01 -3.16
CA SER A 258 5.47 6.88 -3.60
C SER A 258 5.41 6.85 -5.14
N SER A 259 6.52 7.16 -5.78
CA SER A 259 6.65 7.18 -7.24
C SER A 259 7.65 6.12 -7.69
N PHE A 260 7.48 5.63 -8.93
CA PHE A 260 8.53 4.87 -9.56
C PHE A 260 9.69 5.80 -9.92
N PRO A 261 10.95 5.34 -9.76
CA PRO A 261 12.09 6.12 -10.18
C PRO A 261 12.06 6.32 -11.70
N SER A 262 12.37 7.54 -12.11
CA SER A 262 12.60 7.95 -13.48
C SER A 262 14.08 7.83 -13.85
N ALA A 263 14.41 7.87 -15.15
CA ALA A 263 15.79 7.85 -15.62
C ALA A 263 16.63 9.07 -15.15
N ALA A 264 15.99 10.12 -14.63
CA ALA A 264 16.64 11.31 -14.11
C ALA A 264 16.87 11.29 -12.58
N ASP A 265 16.36 10.26 -11.89
CA ASP A 265 16.53 10.11 -10.45
C ASP A 265 17.95 9.66 -10.08
N ASP A 266 18.31 9.90 -8.82
CA ASP A 266 19.57 9.45 -8.26
C ASP A 266 19.69 7.91 -8.35
N PRO A 267 20.80 7.34 -8.87
CA PRO A 267 20.92 5.89 -9.09
C PRO A 267 20.82 5.04 -7.82
N VAL A 268 21.38 5.51 -6.70
CA VAL A 268 21.31 4.79 -5.42
C VAL A 268 19.88 4.82 -4.87
N TYR A 269 19.23 5.98 -4.87
CA TYR A 269 17.81 6.09 -4.55
C TYR A 269 16.95 5.19 -5.45
N ALA A 270 17.18 5.22 -6.77
CA ALA A 270 16.39 4.45 -7.74
C ALA A 270 16.52 2.94 -7.48
N SER A 271 17.74 2.47 -7.24
CA SER A 271 18.01 1.07 -6.91
C SER A 271 17.33 0.63 -5.61
N MET A 272 17.41 1.45 -4.56
CA MET A 272 16.70 1.19 -3.30
C MET A 272 15.19 1.20 -3.47
N ARG A 273 14.68 2.16 -4.24
CA ARG A 273 13.25 2.33 -4.48
C ARG A 273 12.63 1.15 -5.21
N LEU A 274 13.39 0.50 -6.09
CA LEU A 274 12.99 -0.70 -6.82
C LEU A 274 12.99 -1.96 -5.95
N GLN A 275 13.79 -1.98 -4.88
CA GLN A 275 13.84 -3.09 -3.92
C GLN A 275 12.81 -2.91 -2.79
N LEU A 276 12.51 -1.66 -2.42
CA LEU A 276 11.62 -1.35 -1.31
C LEU A 276 10.13 -1.30 -1.68
N PRO A 277 9.24 -1.71 -0.76
CA PRO A 277 7.80 -1.62 -0.93
C PRO A 277 7.31 -0.21 -1.30
N LEU A 278 6.25 -0.12 -2.11
CA LEU A 278 5.69 1.18 -2.53
C LEU A 278 5.04 1.99 -1.39
N ASP A 279 4.87 1.43 -0.20
CA ASP A 279 4.37 2.15 0.96
C ASP A 279 5.47 2.75 1.84
N VAL A 280 6.74 2.46 1.55
CA VAL A 280 7.86 3.31 1.98
C VAL A 280 7.78 4.59 1.15
N SER A 281 7.65 5.72 1.84
CA SER A 281 7.57 7.03 1.16
C SER A 281 8.86 7.32 0.39
N ASP A 282 8.75 8.07 -0.71
CA ASP A 282 9.95 8.49 -1.46
C ASP A 282 10.91 9.30 -0.55
N ASP A 283 10.38 10.02 0.44
CA ASP A 283 11.14 10.74 1.46
C ASP A 283 12.02 9.81 2.32
N GLN A 284 11.46 8.70 2.79
CA GLN A 284 12.18 7.69 3.58
C GLN A 284 13.25 6.97 2.75
N VAL A 285 12.94 6.62 1.50
CA VAL A 285 13.92 6.01 0.59
C VAL A 285 15.06 6.99 0.30
N ALA A 286 14.74 8.26 0.07
CA ALA A 286 15.77 9.28 -0.15
C ALA A 286 16.61 9.54 1.10
N GLN A 287 16.01 9.52 2.29
CA GLN A 287 16.74 9.60 3.56
C GLN A 287 17.68 8.40 3.74
N MET A 288 17.23 7.18 3.41
CA MET A 288 18.08 5.99 3.43
C MET A 288 19.25 6.13 2.44
N ALA A 289 19.01 6.64 1.23
CA ALA A 289 20.05 6.88 0.24
C ALA A 289 21.12 7.88 0.71
N VAL A 290 20.76 8.86 1.55
CA VAL A 290 21.73 9.76 2.22
C VAL A 290 22.54 9.00 3.27
N ARG A 291 21.88 8.20 4.11
CA ARG A 291 22.53 7.44 5.19
C ARG A 291 23.50 6.39 4.64
N ALA A 292 23.13 5.73 3.56
CA ALA A 292 23.96 4.77 2.85
C ALA A 292 25.26 5.40 2.31
N ARG A 293 25.22 6.65 1.82
CA ARG A 293 26.43 7.38 1.44
C ARG A 293 27.36 7.66 2.62
N GLY A 294 26.79 7.87 3.81
CA GLY A 294 27.57 8.01 5.04
C GLY A 294 28.42 6.79 5.39
N ILE A 295 28.03 5.59 4.93
CA ILE A 295 28.79 4.34 5.09
C ILE A 295 29.53 3.93 3.80
N GLY A 296 29.60 4.83 2.81
CA GLY A 296 30.37 4.63 1.59
C GLY A 296 29.65 3.89 0.46
N ILE A 297 28.32 3.86 0.44
CA ILE A 297 27.52 3.39 -0.70
C ILE A 297 27.20 4.60 -1.57
N HIS A 298 28.06 4.89 -2.55
CA HIS A 298 27.92 6.06 -3.43
C HIS A 298 27.36 5.69 -4.80
N HIS A 299 27.41 4.42 -5.17
CA HIS A 299 26.93 3.91 -6.46
C HIS A 299 26.03 2.68 -6.26
N GLU A 300 25.17 2.40 -7.25
CA GLU A 300 24.28 1.23 -7.25
C GLU A 300 25.01 -0.10 -7.06
N ARG A 301 26.23 -0.22 -7.60
CA ARG A 301 27.09 -1.40 -7.46
C ARG A 301 27.63 -1.62 -6.05
N ASP A 302 27.59 -0.59 -5.21
CA ASP A 302 28.06 -0.68 -3.82
C ASP A 302 26.94 -1.19 -2.89
N LEU A 303 25.69 -1.23 -3.37
CA LEU A 303 24.51 -1.71 -2.66
C LEU A 303 24.37 -3.23 -2.82
N ALA A 304 24.42 -3.96 -1.70
CA ALA A 304 24.14 -5.40 -1.68
C ALA A 304 22.65 -5.69 -1.57
N GLY A 305 21.92 -4.84 -0.85
CA GLY A 305 20.47 -4.93 -0.72
C GLY A 305 19.91 -3.91 0.26
N VAL A 306 18.61 -3.66 0.15
CA VAL A 306 17.86 -2.88 1.13
C VAL A 306 16.53 -3.59 1.42
N ASP A 307 16.17 -3.66 2.69
CA ASP A 307 14.94 -4.32 3.13
C ASP A 307 14.30 -3.58 4.32
N VAL A 308 13.08 -3.96 4.67
CA VAL A 308 12.39 -3.51 5.87
C VAL A 308 12.49 -4.61 6.92
N GLU A 309 13.18 -4.35 8.02
CA GLU A 309 13.25 -5.25 9.17
C GLU A 309 12.43 -4.66 10.33
N GLY A 310 11.21 -5.17 10.53
CA GLY A 310 10.34 -4.71 11.60
C GLY A 310 9.88 -3.26 11.42
N ARG A 311 10.52 -2.32 12.13
CA ARG A 311 10.23 -0.86 12.06
C ARG A 311 11.40 -0.05 11.48
N GLU A 312 12.38 -0.73 10.92
CA GLU A 312 13.60 -0.10 10.40
C GLU A 312 13.78 -0.46 8.92
N LEU A 313 14.22 0.53 8.15
CA LEU A 313 14.85 0.26 6.86
C LEU A 313 16.29 -0.16 7.14
N VAL A 314 16.72 -1.28 6.58
CA VAL A 314 18.09 -1.80 6.70
C VAL A 314 18.72 -1.81 5.33
N CYS A 315 19.84 -1.10 5.19
CA CYS A 315 20.62 -1.03 3.95
C CYS A 315 21.98 -1.68 4.17
N ARG A 316 22.36 -2.60 3.27
CA ARG A 316 23.63 -3.32 3.31
C ARG A 316 24.44 -3.03 2.05
N GLY A 317 25.73 -2.76 2.23
CA GLY A 317 26.70 -2.60 1.16
C GLY A 317 27.43 -3.90 0.83
N VAL A 318 28.05 -3.96 -0.35
CA VAL A 318 28.83 -5.12 -0.82
C VAL A 318 30.11 -5.33 0.01
N ARG A 319 30.59 -4.27 0.69
CA ARG A 319 31.76 -4.34 1.57
C ARG A 319 31.37 -4.89 2.95
N PRO A 320 32.10 -5.87 3.50
CA PRO A 320 31.84 -6.40 4.84
C PRO A 320 31.78 -5.28 5.90
N GLY A 321 30.73 -5.31 6.73
CA GLY A 321 30.52 -4.32 7.80
C GLY A 321 29.86 -3.00 7.36
N SER A 322 29.46 -2.87 6.08
CA SER A 322 28.72 -1.69 5.59
C SER A 322 27.22 -1.90 5.78
N GLU A 323 26.70 -1.61 6.97
CA GLU A 323 25.26 -1.67 7.26
C GLU A 323 24.79 -0.37 7.90
N VAL A 324 23.60 0.09 7.54
CA VAL A 324 22.96 1.26 8.16
C VAL A 324 21.46 1.03 8.29
N THR A 325 20.90 1.46 9.42
CA THR A 325 19.48 1.38 9.70
C THR A 325 18.84 2.76 9.85
N VAL A 326 17.57 2.87 9.46
CA VAL A 326 16.76 4.09 9.61
C VAL A 326 15.39 3.71 10.17
N ALA A 327 15.03 4.28 11.31
CA ALA A 327 13.72 4.07 11.91
C ALA A 327 12.62 4.70 11.04
N MET A 328 11.57 3.94 10.77
CA MET A 328 10.46 4.36 9.91
C MET A 328 9.38 5.17 10.63
N ASP A 329 9.43 5.23 11.97
CA ASP A 329 8.50 5.99 12.82
C ASP A 329 8.85 7.48 12.91
N THR A 330 10.03 7.85 12.42
CA THR A 330 10.53 9.23 12.44
C THR A 330 10.22 9.90 11.10
N PRO A 331 9.65 11.12 11.08
CA PRO A 331 9.40 11.84 9.84
C PRO A 331 10.70 12.05 9.05
N ALA A 332 10.71 11.61 7.79
CA ALA A 332 11.83 11.81 6.89
C ALA A 332 11.79 13.23 6.27
N PRO A 333 12.96 13.85 5.96
CA PRO A 333 13.00 15.07 5.17
C PRO A 333 12.45 14.84 3.75
N PRO A 334 11.88 15.87 3.10
CA PRO A 334 11.40 15.76 1.72
C PRO A 334 12.46 15.19 0.76
N LYS A 335 12.03 14.35 -0.19
CA LYS A 335 12.87 13.68 -1.19
C LYS A 335 13.87 14.65 -1.82
N GLU A 336 13.43 15.80 -2.30
CA GLU A 336 14.29 16.77 -3.00
C GLU A 336 15.44 17.27 -2.12
N GLN A 337 15.19 17.47 -0.83
CA GLN A 337 16.21 17.90 0.14
C GLN A 337 17.22 16.78 0.40
N SER A 338 16.74 15.56 0.61
CA SER A 338 17.59 14.38 0.81
C SER A 338 18.46 14.09 -0.42
N ILE A 339 17.91 14.18 -1.63
CA ILE A 339 18.66 14.01 -2.88
C ILE A 339 19.70 15.12 -3.07
N ALA A 340 19.38 16.37 -2.74
CA ALA A 340 20.36 17.47 -2.80
C ALA A 340 21.54 17.23 -1.86
N LEU A 341 21.26 16.76 -0.63
CA LEU A 341 22.29 16.41 0.35
C LEU A 341 23.16 15.23 -0.13
N ALA A 342 22.51 14.20 -0.68
CA ALA A 342 23.19 13.03 -1.25
C ALA A 342 24.17 13.41 -2.36
N ARG A 343 23.76 14.28 -3.29
CA ARG A 343 24.64 14.80 -4.36
C ARG A 343 25.83 15.58 -3.81
N GLY A 344 25.62 16.38 -2.76
CA GLY A 344 26.70 17.11 -2.10
C GLY A 344 27.74 16.19 -1.48
N LEU A 345 27.31 15.07 -0.88
CA LEU A 345 28.23 14.06 -0.34
C LEU A 345 29.07 13.39 -1.44
N ASP A 346 28.43 13.03 -2.56
CA ASP A 346 29.12 12.41 -3.69
C ASP A 346 30.16 13.38 -4.31
N GLN A 347 29.80 14.66 -4.43
CA GLN A 347 30.71 15.69 -4.93
C GLN A 347 31.93 15.86 -4.02
N HIS A 348 31.73 15.92 -2.70
CA HIS A 348 32.83 16.03 -1.75
C HIS A 348 33.81 14.86 -1.82
N VAL A 349 33.30 13.63 -1.92
CA VAL A 349 34.13 12.42 -2.07
C VAL A 349 34.91 12.45 -3.38
N PHE A 350 34.28 12.88 -4.47
CA PHE A 350 34.94 13.02 -5.77
C PHE A 350 36.07 14.05 -5.72
N GLU A 351 35.84 15.23 -5.16
CA GLU A 351 36.86 16.28 -5.00
C GLU A 351 38.04 15.80 -4.14
N GLN A 352 37.76 15.11 -3.03
CA GLN A 352 38.79 14.55 -2.16
C GLN A 352 39.64 13.49 -2.89
N SER A 353 39.02 12.63 -3.69
CA SER A 353 39.75 11.62 -4.49
C SER A 353 40.65 12.25 -5.54
N GLN A 354 40.21 13.33 -6.20
CA GLN A 354 41.03 14.06 -7.16
C GLN A 354 42.24 14.73 -6.50
N GLN A 355 42.03 15.36 -5.34
CA GLN A 355 43.12 15.97 -4.58
C GLN A 355 44.15 14.94 -4.14
N GLN A 356 43.71 13.78 -3.66
CA GLN A 356 44.63 12.69 -3.30
C GLN A 356 45.40 12.15 -4.50
N ALA A 357 44.74 11.97 -5.65
CA ALA A 357 45.40 11.54 -6.88
C ALA A 357 46.43 12.57 -7.37
N MET A 358 46.13 13.87 -7.30
CA MET A 358 47.09 14.93 -7.63
C MET A 358 48.28 14.96 -6.66
N GLN A 359 48.04 14.80 -5.35
CA GLN A 359 49.11 14.73 -4.36
C GLN A 359 50.01 13.51 -4.57
N GLN A 360 49.43 12.34 -4.87
CA GLN A 360 50.21 11.14 -5.20
C GLN A 360 51.01 11.32 -6.49
N ALA A 361 50.43 11.93 -7.52
CA ALA A 361 51.15 12.24 -8.77
C ALA A 361 52.31 13.22 -8.54
N GLN A 362 52.11 14.26 -7.72
CA GLN A 362 53.17 15.20 -7.35
C GLN A 362 54.27 14.53 -6.51
N GLN A 363 53.92 13.65 -5.56
CA GLN A 363 54.90 12.89 -4.79
C GLN A 363 55.72 11.93 -5.66
N MET A 364 55.09 11.27 -6.64
CA MET A 364 55.79 10.43 -7.60
C MET A 364 56.71 11.23 -8.52
N ALA A 365 56.31 12.44 -8.91
CA ALA A 365 57.15 13.35 -9.71
C ALA A 365 58.38 13.84 -8.91
N MET A 366 58.23 14.20 -7.63
CA MET A 366 59.35 14.61 -6.78
C MET A 366 60.32 13.46 -6.44
N GLN A 367 59.85 12.20 -6.41
CA GLN A 367 60.74 11.04 -6.23
C GLN A 367 61.59 10.73 -7.47
N GLN A 368 61.16 11.14 -8.66
CA GLN A 368 61.96 11.00 -9.90
C GLN A 368 63.01 12.11 -10.06
N GLU A 369 62.93 13.22 -9.32
CA GLU A 369 63.91 14.32 -9.29
C GLU A 369 64.86 14.25 -8.06
N GLY A 370 65.19 13.04 -7.58
CA GLY A 370 66.26 12.82 -6.59
C GLY A 370 67.67 13.06 -7.18
N PRO A 371 68.68 13.48 -6.37
CA PRO A 371 69.86 14.20 -6.84
C PRO A 371 70.78 13.35 -7.72
N VAL A 372 71.05 13.82 -8.94
CA VAL A 372 72.15 13.32 -9.76
C VAL A 372 73.46 13.76 -9.09
N MET A 373 74.11 12.85 -8.36
CA MET A 373 75.48 13.02 -7.87
C MET A 373 76.39 13.35 -9.06
N ARG A 374 76.87 14.60 -9.14
CA ARG A 374 77.98 14.97 -10.02
C ARG A 374 79.28 14.46 -9.40
N LEU A 375 79.95 13.58 -10.13
CA LEU A 375 81.33 13.13 -9.89
C LEU A 375 82.33 14.28 -9.99
#